data_AF-A0A527FFK1-F1
#
_entry.id   AF-A0A527FFK1-F1
#
_cell.length_a   1.000
_cell.length_b   1.000
_cell.length_c   1.000
_cell.angle_alpha   90.00
_cell.angle_beta   90.00
_cell.angle_gamma   90.00
#
_symmetry.space_group_name_H-M   'P 1'
#
loop_
_entity.id
_entity.type
_entity.pdbx_description
1 polymer ?
#
loop_
_entity_poly.entity_id
_entity_poly.type
_entity_poly.pdbx_seq_one_letter_code
_entity_poly.pdbx_strand_id
1 'polypeptide(L)' 'MARNPKITFIGAGSTVFMKNIVGDVLQRPSLSGATIALMDINPQRL' A
#
# COMPACT_ATOMS: atom_id res chain seq x y z
N MET A 1 4.81 -13.60 -14.42
CA MET A 1 4.44 -12.57 -13.42
C MET A 1 5.31 -12.77 -12.18
N ALA A 2 5.73 -11.70 -11.51
CA ALA A 2 6.51 -11.81 -10.28
C ALA A 2 5.73 -12.61 -9.23
N ARG A 3 6.37 -13.58 -8.57
CA ARG A 3 5.75 -14.39 -7.50
C ARG A 3 5.23 -13.54 -6.34
N ASN A 4 5.79 -12.34 -6.16
CA ASN A 4 5.45 -11.40 -5.10
C ASN A 4 5.42 -9.98 -5.71
N PRO A 5 4.24 -9.39 -5.98
CA PRO A 5 4.16 -8.08 -6.61
C PRO A 5 4.63 -6.97 -5.64
N LYS A 6 5.20 -5.90 -6.17
CA LYS A 6 5.45 -4.66 -5.42
C LYS A 6 4.31 -3.68 -5.69
N ILE A 7 3.62 -3.25 -4.64
CA ILE A 7 2.51 -2.29 -4.70
C ILE A 7 2.99 -0.99 -4.08
N THR A 8 3.01 0.10 -4.85
CA THR A 8 3.45 1.41 -4.36
C THR A 8 2.27 2.36 -4.27
N PHE A 9 2.06 2.97 -3.11
CA PHE A 9 1.04 3.98 -2.89
C PHE A 9 1.68 5.37 -2.90
N ILE A 10 1.35 6.17 -3.91
CA ILE A 10 1.79 7.57 -4.04
C ILE A 10 0.71 8.47 -3.44
N GLY A 11 1.09 9.34 -2.50
CA GLY A 11 0.14 10.09 -1.67
C GLY A 11 -0.32 9.30 -0.44
N ALA A 12 0.57 8.49 0.13
CA ALA A 12 0.28 7.63 1.27
C ALA A 12 -0.08 8.39 2.58
N GLY A 13 0.09 9.72 2.61
CA GLY A 13 -0.38 10.55 3.71
C GLY A 13 -1.90 10.78 3.76
N SER A 14 -2.66 10.18 2.84
CA SER A 14 -4.13 10.19 2.86
C SER A 14 -4.69 9.13 3.81
N THR A 15 -4.75 9.43 5.11
CA THR A 15 -5.02 8.45 6.18
C THR A 15 -6.33 7.66 6.02
N VAL A 16 -7.43 8.31 5.63
CA VAL A 16 -8.73 7.64 5.43
C VAL A 16 -8.71 6.72 4.21
N PHE A 17 -8.21 7.23 3.07
CA PHE A 17 -8.11 6.46 1.85
C PHE A 17 -7.17 5.27 2.00
N MET A 18 -5.99 5.52 2.58
CA MET A 18 -4.96 4.51 2.78
C MET A 18 -5.40 3.40 3.72
N LYS A 19 -6.10 3.73 4.81
CA LYS A 19 -6.65 2.71 5.71
C LYS A 19 -7.55 1.72 4.98
N ASN A 20 -8.45 2.22 4.13
CA ASN A 20 -9.40 1.38 3.40
C ASN A 20 -8.68 0.53 2.35
N ILE A 21 -7.88 1.15 1.48
CA ILE A 21 -7.23 0.44 0.37
C ILE A 21 -6.17 -0.55 0.85
N VAL A 22 -5.35 -0.18 1.84
CA VAL A 22 -4.36 -1.11 2.42
C VAL A 22 -5.08 -2.27 3.12
N GLY A 23 -6.19 -2.00 3.80
CA GLY A 23 -7.03 -3.05 4.39
C GLY A 23 -7.48 -4.09 3.36
N ASP A 24 -7.99 -3.64 2.22
CA ASP A 24 -8.43 -4.53 1.13
C ASP A 24 -7.27 -5.35 0.54
N VAL A 25 -6.09 -4.72 0.35
CA VAL A 25 -4.89 -5.41 -0.14
C VAL A 25 -4.43 -6.50 0.82
N LEU A 26 -4.39 -6.21 2.12
CA LEU A 26 -3.94 -7.15 3.15
C LEU A 26 -4.86 -8.37 3.29
N GLN A 27 -6.15 -8.21 3.02
CA GLN A 27 -7.13 -9.29 3.08
C GLN A 27 -7.19 -10.15 1.82
N ARG A 28 -6.44 -9.80 0.76
CA ARG A 28 -6.49 -10.49 -0.53
C ARG A 28 -5.45 -11.63 -0.60
N PRO A 29 -5.84 -12.92 -0.56
CA PRO A 29 -4.88 -14.03 -0.55
C PRO A 29 -3.98 -14.07 -1.79
N SER A 30 -4.49 -13.62 -2.94
CA SER A 30 -3.73 -13.53 -4.19
C SER A 30 -2.60 -12.49 -4.16
N LEU A 31 -2.62 -11.58 -3.17
CA LEU A 31 -1.59 -10.59 -2.93
C LEU A 31 -0.70 -10.96 -1.73
N SER A 32 -0.86 -12.18 -1.19
CA SER A 32 0.01 -12.67 -0.13
C SER A 32 1.48 -12.61 -0.56
N GLY A 33 2.32 -12.05 0.31
CA GLY A 33 3.73 -11.83 0.04
C GLY A 33 4.05 -10.60 -0.82
N ALA A 34 3.05 -9.77 -1.18
CA ALA A 34 3.32 -8.50 -1.84
C ALA A 34 4.20 -7.58 -0.98
N THR A 35 5.08 -6.81 -1.63
CA THR A 35 5.84 -5.74 -0.97
C THR A 35 5.07 -4.44 -1.08
N ILE A 36 4.74 -3.82 0.05
CA ILE A 36 4.09 -2.50 0.09
C ILE A 36 5.15 -1.41 0.21
N ALA A 37 5.11 -0.41 -0.67
CA ALA A 37 5.93 0.79 -0.59
C ALA A 37 5.03 2.02 -0.45
N LEU A 38 5.32 2.86 0.53
CA LEU A 38 4.58 4.09 0.78
C LEU A 38 5.43 5.29 0.33
N MET A 39 4.80 6.22 -0.37
CA MET A 39 5.43 7.46 -0.80
C MET A 39 4.49 8.62 -0.53
N ASP A 40 5.01 9.65 0.11
CA ASP A 40 4.40 10.98 0.19
C ASP A 40 5.52 12.03 0.15
N ILE A 41 5.20 13.24 -0.32
CA ILE A 41 6.15 14.36 -0.31
C ILE A 41 6.26 14.99 1.08
N ASN A 42 5.25 14.80 1.93
CA ASN A 42 5.18 15.32 3.28
C ASN A 42 5.54 14.21 4.29
N PRO A 43 6.74 14.23 4.89
CA PRO A 43 7.19 13.17 5.81
C PRO A 43 6.41 13.12 7.13
N GLN A 44 5.69 14.18 7.51
CA GLN A 44 4.82 14.17 8.68
C GLN A 44 3.48 13.50 8.42
N ARG A 45 3.06 13.41 7.15
CA ARG A 45 1.82 12.75 6.76
C ARG A 45 2.01 11.27 6.44
N LEU A 46 3.19 10.90 5.94
CA LEU A 46 3.59 9.53 5.62
C LEU A 46 3.63 8.63 6.86
#